data_AF-A0A7S1K248-F1
#
_entry.id   AF-A0A7S1K248-F1
#
_cell.length_a   1.000
_cell.length_b   1.000
_cell.length_c   1.000
_cell.angle_alpha   90.00
_cell.angle_beta   90.00
_cell.angle_gamma   90.00
#
_symmetry.space_group_name_H-M   'P 1'
#
loop_
_entity.id
_entity.type
_entity.pdbx_description
1 polymer ?
#
loop_
_entity_poly.entity_id
_entity_poly.type
_entity_poly.pdbx_seq_one_letter_code
_entity_poly.pdbx_strand_id
1 'polypeptide(L)'
;CQADQGEMLDLSAVSKDSCTYINQEEVKGADSLWGLLWSTRLFFPPEFRSLPEVDFLVEVMISCNNDSSLLCAPLSPLIECIKKGAGFFAFVPVVQSRGEVTVNEDGGPIVSGGYYTDHGGHDLYTAVEALKRSLRIVGSGMFDDMMQKRSPLSCPAQVLNGLLDLFLIAARRLPLPSTYALTPQSPQEPFYQFVQSTRDKVLNSSSSSSSTSSSAAEAEWQGEGSPVFQWLREKAQLASELPPLPARVRDLACQHHIPLAGPWCNGDAQPKDKAQMEHAKQFAIFPPLPVDLFDDKALATFAKAHGTSIWHWTGSAPMGTVVDSQFRVKGIDGLNICDASVFPQMSRMNVQADYMMAGRYAAMMRQQEGGDAEHPD
;
A
#
# COMPACT_ATOMS: atom_id res chain seq x y z
N CYS A 1 12.02 -24.52 -13.15
CA CYS A 1 12.31 -23.08 -13.20
C CYS A 1 13.80 -22.90 -12.99
N GLN A 2 14.58 -22.81 -14.07
CA GLN A 2 15.98 -22.38 -14.02
C GLN A 2 16.07 -21.12 -14.88
N ALA A 3 16.55 -20.03 -14.30
CA ALA A 3 16.80 -18.78 -14.99
C ALA A 3 18.23 -18.83 -15.54
N ASP A 4 18.37 -18.63 -16.85
CA ASP A 4 19.67 -18.51 -17.51
C ASP A 4 20.10 -17.05 -17.59
N GLN A 5 21.41 -16.87 -17.75
CA GLN A 5 22.18 -15.69 -17.40
C GLN A 5 21.87 -14.43 -18.23
N GLY A 6 21.75 -13.30 -17.51
CA GLY A 6 22.37 -12.01 -17.84
C GLY A 6 21.98 -11.31 -19.15
N GLU A 7 21.03 -10.37 -19.06
CA GLU A 7 21.11 -9.02 -19.64
C GLU A 7 19.95 -8.14 -19.11
N MET A 8 20.12 -6.82 -19.16
CA MET A 8 19.20 -5.80 -18.60
C MET A 8 17.74 -5.99 -19.02
N LEU A 9 16.85 -6.03 -18.02
CA LEU A 9 15.40 -5.74 -18.02
C LEU A 9 14.76 -5.50 -19.40
N ASP A 10 14.60 -6.59 -20.14
CA ASP A 10 13.60 -6.71 -21.18
C ASP A 10 12.46 -7.58 -20.62
N LEU A 11 11.28 -7.00 -20.41
CA LEU A 11 10.08 -7.75 -20.00
C LEU A 11 9.66 -8.79 -21.07
N SER A 12 10.24 -8.70 -22.28
CA SER A 12 10.13 -9.70 -23.34
C SER A 12 11.16 -10.84 -23.23
N ALA A 13 12.24 -10.64 -22.45
CA ALA A 13 13.29 -11.63 -22.20
C ALA A 13 13.01 -12.54 -20.99
N VAL A 14 12.01 -12.21 -20.16
CA VAL A 14 11.46 -13.19 -19.21
C VAL A 14 10.77 -14.26 -20.06
N SER A 15 11.37 -15.45 -20.13
CA SER A 15 10.81 -16.58 -20.87
C SER A 15 9.33 -16.73 -20.55
N LYS A 16 8.48 -16.65 -21.58
CA LYS A 16 7.02 -16.89 -21.47
C LYS A 16 6.70 -18.33 -20.98
N ASP A 17 7.70 -19.20 -20.98
CA ASP A 17 7.61 -20.58 -20.45
C ASP A 17 7.99 -20.66 -18.95
N SER A 18 8.35 -19.54 -18.32
CA SER A 18 8.61 -19.48 -16.89
C SER A 18 7.30 -19.35 -16.10
N CYS A 19 6.97 -20.38 -15.32
CA CYS A 19 5.83 -20.34 -14.41
C CYS A 19 6.18 -19.45 -13.19
N THR A 20 5.39 -18.41 -12.95
CA THR A 20 5.43 -17.62 -11.71
C THR A 20 4.22 -17.92 -10.83
N TYR A 21 4.37 -17.74 -9.52
CA TYR A 21 3.28 -17.85 -8.56
C TYR A 21 2.77 -16.45 -8.25
N ILE A 22 1.45 -16.29 -8.28
CA ILE A 22 0.78 -15.06 -7.91
C ILE A 22 -0.23 -15.41 -6.82
N ASN A 23 -0.09 -14.81 -5.66
CA ASN A 23 -1.14 -14.81 -4.67
C ASN A 23 -2.02 -13.59 -4.90
N GLN A 24 -3.33 -13.80 -4.89
CA GLN A 24 -4.30 -12.73 -5.03
C GLN A 24 -5.32 -12.84 -3.90
N GLU A 25 -5.53 -11.73 -3.21
CA GLU A 25 -6.45 -11.63 -2.08
C GLU A 25 -7.47 -10.53 -2.35
N GLU A 26 -8.68 -10.75 -1.85
CA GLU A 26 -9.76 -9.77 -1.81
C GLU A 26 -10.01 -9.42 -0.36
N VAL A 27 -9.97 -8.13 -0.04
CA VAL A 27 -10.36 -7.60 1.27
C VAL A 27 -11.57 -6.69 1.09
N LYS A 28 -12.62 -6.98 1.86
CA LYS A 28 -13.87 -6.22 1.92
C LYS A 28 -14.34 -6.08 3.35
N GLY A 29 -15.04 -4.98 3.63
CA GLY A 29 -15.66 -4.74 4.93
C GLY A 29 -15.51 -3.29 5.40
N ALA A 30 -16.41 -2.88 6.30
CA ALA A 30 -16.30 -1.59 6.96
C ALA A 30 -14.97 -1.52 7.72
N ASP A 31 -14.23 -0.44 7.51
CA ASP A 31 -12.94 -0.13 8.14
C ASP A 31 -11.72 -0.99 7.75
N SER A 32 -11.90 -2.11 7.03
CA SER A 32 -10.77 -3.00 6.67
C SER A 32 -9.74 -2.31 5.77
N LEU A 33 -10.19 -1.44 4.87
CA LEU A 33 -9.32 -0.64 4.01
C LEU A 33 -8.91 0.68 4.66
N TRP A 34 -9.69 1.20 5.61
CA TRP A 34 -9.40 2.48 6.23
C TRP A 34 -8.05 2.44 6.97
N GLY A 35 -7.89 1.45 7.86
CA GLY A 35 -6.65 1.25 8.60
C GLY A 35 -5.48 1.06 7.66
N LEU A 36 -5.64 0.21 6.65
CA LEU A 36 -4.64 -0.03 5.62
C LEU A 36 -4.22 1.26 4.90
N LEU A 37 -5.17 2.05 4.39
CA LEU A 37 -4.85 3.21 3.54
C LEU A 37 -4.20 4.36 4.31
N TRP A 38 -4.71 4.68 5.49
CA TRP A 38 -4.28 5.88 6.22
C TRP A 38 -3.11 5.61 7.16
N SER A 39 -3.13 4.51 7.93
CA SER A 39 -2.03 4.21 8.87
C SER A 39 -0.72 3.89 8.14
N THR A 40 -0.82 3.33 6.94
CA THR A 40 0.35 2.94 6.14
C THR A 40 0.67 3.96 5.05
N ARG A 41 -0.17 5.00 4.93
CA ARG A 41 -0.07 6.06 3.92
C ARG A 41 -0.10 5.52 2.49
N LEU A 42 -0.70 4.33 2.29
CA LEU A 42 -0.83 3.67 0.98
C LEU A 42 -1.64 4.51 -0.02
N PHE A 43 -2.42 5.47 0.48
CA PHE A 43 -3.09 6.45 -0.37
C PHE A 43 -2.11 7.27 -1.23
N PHE A 44 -0.84 7.39 -0.81
CA PHE A 44 0.17 8.22 -1.48
C PHE A 44 1.32 7.37 -2.03
N PRO A 45 1.97 7.82 -3.13
CA PRO A 45 3.23 7.25 -3.60
C PRO A 45 4.31 7.27 -2.50
N PRO A 46 5.17 6.24 -2.40
CA PRO A 46 6.21 6.15 -1.38
C PRO A 46 7.06 7.41 -1.24
N GLU A 47 7.39 8.07 -2.36
CA GLU A 47 8.24 9.27 -2.42
C GLU A 47 7.64 10.45 -1.66
N PHE A 48 6.32 10.47 -1.50
CA PHE A 48 5.60 11.56 -0.85
C PHE A 48 5.20 11.24 0.59
N ARG A 49 5.29 9.98 1.02
CA ARG A 49 4.74 9.53 2.31
C ARG A 49 5.41 10.19 3.51
N SER A 50 6.62 10.71 3.39
CA SER A 50 7.35 11.39 4.48
C SER A 50 7.18 12.91 4.48
N LEU A 51 6.38 13.47 3.58
CA LEU A 51 6.20 14.92 3.49
C LEU A 51 5.20 15.42 4.57
N PRO A 52 5.42 16.61 5.16
CA PRO A 52 4.52 17.18 6.17
C PRO A 52 3.07 17.36 5.69
N GLU A 53 2.90 17.57 4.39
CA GLU A 53 1.60 17.61 3.74
C GLU A 53 0.81 16.30 3.87
N VAL A 54 1.51 15.16 3.77
CA VAL A 54 0.90 13.85 3.99
C VAL A 54 0.64 13.62 5.48
N ASP A 55 1.56 14.02 6.36
CA ASP A 55 1.33 13.96 7.82
C ASP A 55 0.04 14.69 8.21
N PHE A 56 -0.13 15.91 7.72
CA PHE A 56 -1.32 16.72 7.92
C PHE A 56 -2.60 16.01 7.45
N LEU A 57 -2.63 15.52 6.20
CA LEU A 57 -3.81 14.84 5.67
C LEU A 57 -4.16 13.60 6.48
N VAL A 58 -3.15 12.79 6.81
CA VAL A 58 -3.32 11.56 7.59
C VAL A 58 -3.84 11.87 8.99
N GLU A 59 -3.28 12.87 9.69
CA GLU A 59 -3.73 13.28 11.02
C GLU A 59 -5.18 13.77 11.02
N VAL A 60 -5.57 14.59 10.04
CA VAL A 60 -6.97 15.04 9.88
C VAL A 60 -7.90 13.85 9.68
N MET A 61 -7.53 12.94 8.79
CA MET A 61 -8.35 11.79 8.44
C MET A 61 -8.49 10.82 9.61
N ILE A 62 -7.40 10.48 10.31
CA ILE A 62 -7.42 9.61 11.48
C ILE A 62 -8.27 10.24 12.60
N SER A 63 -8.11 11.54 12.86
CA SER A 63 -8.88 12.25 13.88
C SER A 63 -10.38 12.15 13.61
N CYS A 64 -10.80 12.32 12.35
CA CYS A 64 -12.21 12.30 11.98
C CYS A 64 -12.81 10.91 11.74
N ASN A 65 -12.01 9.85 11.64
CA ASN A 65 -12.56 8.50 11.55
C ASN A 65 -13.18 8.01 12.86
N ASN A 66 -12.58 8.42 13.98
CA ASN A 66 -12.99 7.98 15.31
C ASN A 66 -13.88 9.00 16.04
N ASP A 67 -14.10 10.18 15.46
CA ASP A 67 -14.89 11.25 16.05
C ASP A 67 -16.19 11.49 15.27
N SER A 68 -17.33 11.36 15.96
CA SER A 68 -18.66 11.63 15.42
C SER A 68 -19.13 13.07 15.68
N SER A 69 -18.23 13.94 16.14
CA SER A 69 -18.55 15.34 16.40
C SER A 69 -18.98 16.08 15.14
N LEU A 70 -19.76 17.16 15.31
CA LEU A 70 -20.16 18.05 14.21
C LEU A 70 -18.95 18.63 13.46
N LEU A 71 -17.77 18.63 14.07
CA LEU A 71 -16.53 19.12 13.48
C LEU A 71 -16.10 18.29 12.28
N CYS A 72 -16.30 16.97 12.33
CA CYS A 72 -15.91 16.04 11.28
C CYS A 72 -17.01 15.77 10.24
N ALA A 73 -18.20 16.35 10.43
CA ALA A 73 -19.31 16.24 9.50
C ALA A 73 -18.97 16.61 8.04
N PRO A 74 -18.11 17.63 7.75
CA PRO A 74 -17.70 17.93 6.38
C PRO A 74 -16.90 16.81 5.71
N LEU A 75 -16.24 15.94 6.48
CA LEU A 75 -15.43 14.82 5.98
C LEU A 75 -16.18 13.49 5.97
N SER A 76 -17.41 13.43 6.53
CA SER A 76 -18.19 12.20 6.57
C SER A 76 -18.42 11.58 5.19
N PRO A 77 -18.77 12.32 4.11
CA PRO A 77 -18.94 11.71 2.80
C PRO A 77 -17.68 11.01 2.29
N LEU A 78 -16.51 11.62 2.53
CA LEU A 78 -15.19 11.09 2.18
C LEU A 78 -14.87 9.80 2.97
N ILE A 79 -15.10 9.81 4.28
CA ILE A 79 -14.82 8.67 5.16
C ILE A 79 -15.74 7.49 4.86
N GLU A 80 -17.05 7.73 4.75
CA GLU A 80 -18.05 6.71 4.42
C GLU A 80 -17.78 6.05 3.06
N CYS A 81 -17.22 6.82 2.14
CA CYS A 81 -16.76 6.33 0.85
C CYS A 81 -15.70 5.23 0.98
N ILE A 82 -14.65 5.53 1.75
CA ILE A 82 -13.50 4.64 1.95
C ILE A 82 -13.94 3.38 2.71
N LYS A 83 -14.84 3.51 3.68
CA LYS A 83 -15.39 2.39 4.45
C LYS A 83 -16.17 1.39 3.60
N LYS A 84 -16.66 1.79 2.42
CA LYS A 84 -17.39 0.92 1.47
C LYS A 84 -16.50 0.39 0.35
N GLY A 85 -15.19 0.68 0.39
CA GLY A 85 -14.25 0.19 -0.60
C GLY A 85 -14.07 -1.32 -0.55
N ALA A 86 -13.72 -1.90 -1.70
CA ALA A 86 -13.18 -3.25 -1.82
C ALA A 86 -11.76 -3.16 -2.39
N GLY A 87 -10.85 -3.97 -1.86
CA GLY A 87 -9.45 -3.99 -2.26
C GLY A 87 -9.10 -5.34 -2.87
N PHE A 88 -8.59 -5.32 -4.10
CA PHE A 88 -7.89 -6.45 -4.69
C PHE A 88 -6.40 -6.15 -4.63
N PHE A 89 -5.64 -7.02 -4.00
CA PHE A 89 -4.18 -6.91 -4.02
C PHE A 89 -3.56 -8.26 -4.30
N ALA A 90 -2.33 -8.20 -4.74
CA ALA A 90 -1.51 -9.35 -4.98
C ALA A 90 -0.10 -9.08 -4.50
N PHE A 91 0.61 -10.13 -4.18
CA PHE A 91 2.00 -10.05 -3.75
C PHE A 91 2.82 -11.16 -4.38
N VAL A 92 4.12 -10.90 -4.51
CA VAL A 92 5.09 -11.84 -5.07
C VAL A 92 5.48 -12.83 -3.95
N PRO A 93 5.09 -14.11 -4.04
CA PRO A 93 5.33 -15.08 -2.96
C PRO A 93 6.76 -15.64 -2.97
N VAL A 94 7.48 -15.53 -4.08
CA VAL A 94 8.87 -16.00 -4.23
C VAL A 94 9.72 -14.81 -4.66
N VAL A 95 10.09 -13.99 -3.69
CA VAL A 95 10.83 -12.74 -3.92
C VAL A 95 12.32 -13.05 -4.13
N GLN A 96 12.90 -12.52 -5.21
CA GLN A 96 14.34 -12.62 -5.49
C GLN A 96 15.11 -11.40 -4.97
N SER A 97 14.50 -10.23 -4.97
CA SER A 97 15.09 -9.00 -4.48
C SER A 97 15.39 -9.10 -2.98
N ARG A 98 16.41 -8.38 -2.51
CA ARG A 98 16.79 -8.34 -1.10
C ARG A 98 17.05 -6.90 -0.67
N GLY A 99 16.58 -6.60 0.52
CA GLY A 99 16.88 -5.37 1.24
C GLY A 99 17.84 -5.63 2.40
N GLU A 100 18.22 -4.57 3.09
CA GLU A 100 19.06 -4.62 4.28
C GLU A 100 18.57 -3.60 5.32
N VAL A 101 18.86 -3.92 6.58
CA VAL A 101 18.71 -2.98 7.69
C VAL A 101 20.03 -2.97 8.45
N THR A 102 20.54 -1.77 8.70
CA THR A 102 21.72 -1.54 9.54
C THR A 102 21.42 -0.39 10.51
N VAL A 103 22.41 0.00 11.32
CA VAL A 103 22.29 1.12 12.25
C VAL A 103 23.31 2.19 11.91
N ASN A 104 22.95 3.45 12.12
CA ASN A 104 23.86 4.59 12.01
C ASN A 104 24.70 4.73 13.31
N GLU A 105 25.57 5.75 13.35
CA GLU A 105 26.44 6.01 14.51
C GLU A 105 25.68 6.31 15.81
N ASP A 106 24.45 6.83 15.71
CA ASP A 106 23.57 7.16 16.84
C ASP A 106 22.67 5.97 17.24
N GLY A 107 22.82 4.81 16.60
CA GLY A 107 21.98 3.62 16.83
C GLY A 107 20.59 3.67 16.18
N GLY A 108 20.30 4.67 15.36
CA GLY A 108 19.10 4.76 14.55
C GLY A 108 19.14 3.81 13.34
N PRO A 109 18.00 3.26 12.89
CA PRO A 109 17.99 2.31 11.78
C PRO A 109 18.20 3.00 10.42
N ILE A 110 19.03 2.39 9.58
CA ILE A 110 19.16 2.67 8.15
C ILE A 110 18.52 1.49 7.42
N VAL A 111 17.46 1.76 6.65
CA VAL A 111 16.67 0.72 5.97
C VAL A 111 16.77 0.90 4.47
N SER A 112 17.17 -0.16 3.77
CA SER A 112 17.07 -0.29 2.32
C SER A 112 16.07 -1.38 1.99
N GLY A 113 14.89 -1.02 1.48
CA GLY A 113 13.82 -1.99 1.20
C GLY A 113 14.15 -2.95 0.06
N GLY A 114 15.03 -2.56 -0.86
CA GLY A 114 15.47 -3.42 -1.96
C GLY A 114 14.33 -3.94 -2.85
N TYR A 115 13.22 -3.23 -2.98
CA TYR A 115 12.08 -3.71 -3.78
C TYR A 115 12.43 -3.68 -5.28
N TYR A 116 12.16 -4.79 -5.98
CA TYR A 116 12.35 -4.93 -7.44
C TYR A 116 13.80 -4.67 -7.91
N THR A 117 14.79 -5.00 -7.08
CA THR A 117 16.22 -4.86 -7.40
C THR A 117 16.84 -6.14 -7.94
N ASP A 118 16.07 -7.22 -8.09
CA ASP A 118 16.54 -8.47 -8.64
C ASP A 118 17.03 -8.30 -10.09
N HIS A 119 18.22 -8.85 -10.39
CA HIS A 119 18.87 -8.68 -11.68
C HIS A 119 18.03 -9.20 -12.87
N GLY A 120 17.19 -10.22 -12.63
CA GLY A 120 16.33 -10.82 -13.67
C GLY A 120 15.01 -10.08 -13.90
N GLY A 121 14.66 -9.10 -13.06
CA GLY A 121 13.38 -8.39 -13.12
C GLY A 121 12.16 -9.27 -12.86
N HIS A 122 12.33 -10.47 -12.29
CA HIS A 122 11.28 -11.44 -12.06
C HIS A 122 10.23 -10.96 -11.06
N ASP A 123 10.64 -10.21 -10.03
CA ASP A 123 9.70 -9.70 -9.03
C ASP A 123 8.77 -8.67 -9.65
N LEU A 124 9.32 -7.75 -10.44
CA LEU A 124 8.55 -6.71 -11.13
C LEU A 124 7.64 -7.31 -12.20
N TYR A 125 8.15 -8.27 -12.98
CA TYR A 125 7.36 -9.01 -13.96
C TYR A 125 6.16 -9.70 -13.29
N THR A 126 6.40 -10.40 -12.16
CA THR A 126 5.34 -11.09 -11.42
C THR A 126 4.31 -10.09 -10.88
N ALA A 127 4.73 -8.93 -10.39
CA ALA A 127 3.82 -7.88 -9.95
C ALA A 127 2.95 -7.32 -11.10
N VAL A 128 3.52 -7.14 -12.29
CA VAL A 128 2.78 -6.69 -13.49
C VAL A 128 1.75 -7.73 -13.91
N GLU A 129 2.13 -9.01 -13.99
CA GLU A 129 1.18 -10.08 -14.33
C GLU A 129 0.07 -10.23 -13.28
N ALA A 130 0.39 -10.04 -12.00
CA ALA A 130 -0.59 -10.04 -10.93
C ALA A 130 -1.59 -8.88 -11.04
N LEU A 131 -1.12 -7.69 -11.42
CA LEU A 131 -1.98 -6.53 -11.68
C LEU A 131 -2.91 -6.79 -12.88
N LYS A 132 -2.38 -7.32 -13.99
CA LYS A 132 -3.21 -7.71 -15.15
C LYS A 132 -4.26 -8.74 -14.75
N ARG A 133 -3.90 -9.73 -13.94
CA ARG A 133 -4.84 -10.75 -13.46
C ARG A 133 -5.95 -10.15 -12.60
N SER A 134 -5.61 -9.24 -11.70
CA SER A 134 -6.56 -8.51 -10.88
C SER A 134 -7.54 -7.71 -11.73
N LEU A 135 -7.03 -7.00 -12.76
CA LEU A 135 -7.85 -6.25 -13.71
C LEU A 135 -8.79 -7.15 -14.51
N ARG A 136 -8.36 -8.34 -14.93
CA ARG A 136 -9.22 -9.32 -15.63
C ARG A 136 -10.36 -9.82 -14.73
N ILE A 137 -10.08 -10.06 -13.45
CA ILE A 137 -11.10 -10.47 -12.47
C ILE A 137 -12.12 -9.34 -12.25
N VAL A 138 -11.63 -8.13 -11.98
CA VAL A 138 -12.45 -6.92 -11.83
C VAL A 138 -13.30 -6.66 -13.08
N GLY A 139 -12.71 -6.82 -14.26
CA GLY A 139 -13.36 -6.61 -15.55
C GLY A 139 -14.15 -7.79 -16.10
N SER A 140 -14.36 -8.85 -15.32
CA SER A 140 -15.04 -10.08 -15.77
C SER A 140 -16.55 -9.95 -15.97
N GLY A 141 -17.14 -8.80 -15.61
CA GLY A 141 -18.59 -8.61 -15.57
C GLY A 141 -19.23 -9.01 -14.23
N MET A 142 -18.52 -9.77 -13.38
CA MET A 142 -19.04 -10.22 -12.07
C MET A 142 -19.39 -9.06 -11.13
N PHE A 143 -18.73 -7.91 -11.31
CA PHE A 143 -18.82 -6.77 -10.39
C PHE A 143 -19.59 -5.57 -10.97
N ASP A 144 -20.22 -5.71 -12.14
CA ASP A 144 -20.86 -4.61 -12.87
C ASP A 144 -21.97 -3.91 -12.07
N ASP A 145 -22.72 -4.68 -11.28
CA ASP A 145 -23.80 -4.19 -10.42
C ASP A 145 -23.34 -3.95 -8.97
N MET A 146 -22.08 -4.23 -8.65
CA MET A 146 -21.51 -4.13 -7.30
C MET A 146 -20.60 -2.91 -7.14
N MET A 147 -19.74 -2.66 -8.12
CA MET A 147 -18.74 -1.59 -8.04
C MET A 147 -19.23 -0.32 -8.69
N GLN A 148 -18.92 0.81 -8.05
CA GLN A 148 -19.27 2.12 -8.57
C GLN A 148 -18.53 2.40 -9.88
N LYS A 149 -19.24 2.93 -10.88
CA LYS A 149 -18.64 3.42 -12.12
C LYS A 149 -17.93 4.75 -11.93
N ARG A 150 -16.88 4.97 -12.70
CA ARG A 150 -16.12 6.22 -12.73
C ARG A 150 -17.02 7.36 -13.19
N SER A 151 -16.92 8.50 -12.51
CA SER A 151 -17.60 9.75 -12.85
C SER A 151 -17.03 10.89 -11.98
N PRO A 152 -17.32 12.16 -12.30
CA PRO A 152 -16.96 13.30 -11.43
C PRO A 152 -17.53 13.20 -10.00
N LEU A 153 -18.61 12.43 -9.81
CA LEU A 153 -19.23 12.18 -8.51
C LEU A 153 -18.87 10.80 -7.94
N SER A 154 -17.92 10.09 -8.55
CA SER A 154 -17.47 8.80 -8.05
C SER A 154 -16.66 8.95 -6.76
N CYS A 155 -16.61 7.86 -5.98
CA CYS A 155 -15.98 7.85 -4.68
C CYS A 155 -14.52 8.34 -4.69
N PRO A 156 -13.61 7.80 -5.53
CA PRO A 156 -12.24 8.28 -5.59
C PRO A 156 -12.12 9.75 -6.01
N ALA A 157 -12.98 10.23 -6.92
CA ALA A 157 -12.98 11.62 -7.35
C ALA A 157 -13.38 12.57 -6.21
N GLN A 158 -14.44 12.23 -5.46
CA GLN A 158 -14.84 12.99 -4.28
C GLN A 158 -13.76 12.98 -3.20
N VAL A 159 -13.15 11.82 -2.97
CA VAL A 159 -12.06 11.66 -2.00
C VAL A 159 -10.90 12.60 -2.35
N LEU A 160 -10.41 12.52 -3.58
CA LEU A 160 -9.28 13.31 -4.05
C LEU A 160 -9.55 14.82 -4.01
N ASN A 161 -10.76 15.25 -4.42
CA ASN A 161 -11.17 16.65 -4.31
C ASN A 161 -11.25 17.12 -2.85
N GLY A 162 -11.81 16.30 -1.95
CA GLY A 162 -11.85 16.63 -0.52
C GLY A 162 -10.46 16.81 0.09
N LEU A 163 -9.49 15.98 -0.30
CA LEU A 163 -8.10 16.15 0.14
C LEU A 163 -7.45 17.44 -0.41
N LEU A 164 -7.78 17.83 -1.65
CA LEU A 164 -7.35 19.12 -2.21
C LEU A 164 -7.96 20.30 -1.45
N ASP A 165 -9.25 20.23 -1.11
CA ASP A 165 -9.92 21.28 -0.33
C ASP A 165 -9.28 21.45 1.04
N LEU A 166 -8.87 20.36 1.71
CA LEU A 166 -8.11 20.41 2.96
C LEU A 166 -6.80 21.20 2.81
N PHE A 167 -6.07 21.01 1.70
CA PHE A 167 -4.87 21.81 1.43
C PHE A 167 -5.19 23.29 1.23
N LEU A 168 -6.23 23.62 0.48
CA LEU A 168 -6.62 25.01 0.23
C LEU A 168 -7.01 25.71 1.55
N ILE A 169 -7.71 25.00 2.43
CA ILE A 169 -8.05 25.49 3.77
C ILE A 169 -6.79 25.68 4.61
N ALA A 170 -5.92 24.67 4.64
CA ALA A 170 -4.70 24.69 5.41
C ALA A 170 -3.69 25.72 4.88
N ALA A 171 -3.67 26.05 3.60
CA ALA A 171 -2.76 27.03 3.03
C ALA A 171 -3.19 28.48 3.34
N ARG A 172 -4.50 28.74 3.47
CA ARG A 172 -5.02 30.07 3.76
C ARG A 172 -4.84 30.38 5.25
N ARG A 173 -3.96 31.32 5.60
CA ARG A 173 -4.03 32.00 6.90
C ARG A 173 -5.20 32.97 6.87
N LEU A 174 -6.41 32.49 7.18
CA LEU A 174 -7.56 33.38 7.35
C LEU A 174 -7.24 34.34 8.50
N PRO A 175 -7.15 35.66 8.29
CA PRO A 175 -7.03 36.60 9.39
C PRO A 175 -8.34 36.54 10.18
N LEU A 176 -8.32 36.03 11.41
CA LEU A 176 -9.44 36.17 12.33
C LEU A 176 -9.51 37.66 12.73
N PRO A 177 -10.51 38.44 12.31
CA PRO A 177 -10.63 39.81 12.75
C PRO A 177 -11.08 39.80 14.21
N SER A 178 -10.26 40.34 15.12
CA SER A 178 -10.61 40.48 16.54
C SER A 178 -11.71 41.52 16.82
N THR A 179 -12.36 42.08 15.80
CA THR A 179 -13.13 43.32 15.94
C THR A 179 -14.49 43.37 15.23
N TYR A 180 -14.98 42.30 14.61
CA TYR A 180 -16.35 42.29 14.10
C TYR A 180 -17.26 41.42 14.96
N ALA A 181 -18.11 42.12 15.71
CA ALA A 181 -19.15 41.59 16.56
C ALA A 181 -20.11 40.66 15.79
N LEU A 182 -20.25 39.45 16.35
CA LEU A 182 -21.46 38.61 16.41
C LEU A 182 -22.52 38.87 15.32
N THR A 183 -22.36 38.20 14.19
CA THR A 183 -23.50 37.54 13.52
C THR A 183 -23.34 36.03 13.66
N PRO A 184 -24.42 35.25 13.83
CA PRO A 184 -24.30 33.82 14.11
C PRO A 184 -23.80 33.07 12.87
N GLN A 185 -22.60 32.49 13.02
CA GLN A 185 -22.26 31.11 12.65
C GLN A 185 -22.44 30.71 11.18
N SER A 186 -21.36 30.80 10.40
CA SER A 186 -21.14 29.76 9.39
C SER A 186 -20.77 28.46 10.13
N PRO A 187 -21.45 27.33 9.88
CA PRO A 187 -21.07 26.02 10.44
C PRO A 187 -19.62 25.60 10.13
N GLN A 188 -18.97 26.29 9.20
CA GLN A 188 -17.65 25.95 8.67
C GLN A 188 -16.50 26.56 9.49
N GLU A 189 -16.73 27.60 10.30
CA GLU A 189 -15.68 28.29 11.06
C GLU A 189 -14.92 27.37 12.05
N PRO A 190 -15.59 26.52 12.85
CA PRO A 190 -14.90 25.57 13.73
C PRO A 190 -14.07 24.54 12.95
N PHE A 191 -14.59 24.09 11.79
CA PHE A 191 -13.88 23.14 10.93
C PHE A 191 -12.60 23.75 10.34
N TYR A 192 -12.65 25.00 9.88
CA TYR A 192 -11.46 25.71 9.38
C TYR A 192 -10.37 25.83 10.45
N GLN A 193 -10.76 26.19 11.69
CA GLN A 193 -9.83 26.28 12.82
C GLN A 193 -9.23 24.90 13.16
N PHE A 194 -10.02 23.83 13.11
CA PHE A 194 -9.53 22.47 13.30
C PHE A 194 -8.48 22.06 12.26
N VAL A 195 -8.76 22.32 10.98
CA VAL A 195 -7.81 22.00 9.90
C VAL A 195 -6.51 22.79 10.06
N GLN A 196 -6.58 24.10 10.33
CA GLN A 196 -5.41 24.94 10.54
C GLN A 196 -4.60 24.55 11.78
N SER A 197 -5.27 24.26 12.90
CA SER A 197 -4.60 23.83 14.14
C SER A 197 -3.93 22.46 13.99
N THR A 198 -4.53 21.55 13.22
CA THR A 198 -3.91 20.25 12.89
C THR A 198 -2.65 20.45 12.05
N ARG A 199 -2.67 21.32 11.04
CA ARG A 199 -1.47 21.72 10.29
C ARG A 199 -0.38 22.25 11.24
N ASP A 200 -0.72 23.21 12.09
CA ASP A 200 0.25 23.85 12.99
C ASP A 200 0.85 22.83 13.98
N LYS A 201 0.04 21.89 14.48
CA LYS A 201 0.50 20.77 15.30
C LYS A 201 1.54 19.92 14.56
N VAL A 202 1.26 19.53 13.32
CA VAL A 202 2.20 18.74 12.50
C VAL A 202 3.52 19.47 12.32
N LEU A 203 3.50 20.74 11.91
CA LEU A 203 4.71 21.53 11.68
C LEU A 203 5.53 21.76 12.96
N ASN A 204 4.86 21.94 14.11
CA ASN A 204 5.53 22.08 15.39
C ASN A 204 6.09 20.75 15.92
N SER A 205 5.49 19.61 15.56
CA SER A 205 5.99 18.29 15.95
C SER A 205 7.26 17.91 15.18
N SER A 206 7.33 18.23 13.89
CA SER A 206 8.51 17.97 13.04
C SER A 206 9.75 18.77 13.48
N SER A 207 9.56 19.99 14.02
CA SER A 207 10.65 20.82 14.56
C SER A 207 11.12 20.41 15.96
N SER A 208 10.33 19.60 16.69
CA SER A 208 10.73 19.07 18.00
C SER A 208 11.57 17.78 17.92
N SER A 209 11.58 17.12 16.75
CA SER A 209 12.39 15.92 16.46
C SER A 209 13.77 16.22 15.83
N SER A 210 14.05 17.46 15.42
CA SER A 210 15.33 17.85 14.80
C SER A 210 16.34 18.36 15.84
N SER A 211 16.76 17.49 16.75
CA SER A 211 17.96 17.73 17.57
C SER A 211 19.15 16.88 17.12
N THR A 212 19.44 16.79 15.82
CA THR A 212 20.75 16.35 15.32
C THR A 212 20.98 16.83 13.89
N SER A 213 22.17 17.36 13.67
CA SER A 213 22.66 17.97 12.44
C SER A 213 23.04 16.94 11.38
N SER A 214 22.34 16.89 10.24
CA SER A 214 22.93 16.67 8.91
C SER A 214 21.90 16.86 7.78
N SER A 215 22.05 17.95 7.02
CA SER A 215 21.69 18.19 5.59
C SER A 215 20.41 17.66 4.94
N ALA A 216 19.45 17.04 5.63
CA ALA A 216 18.10 16.92 5.09
C ALA A 216 17.41 18.26 5.30
N ALA A 217 17.17 19.01 4.21
CA ALA A 217 16.35 20.21 4.27
C ALA A 217 15.06 19.85 5.03
N GLU A 218 14.82 20.47 6.19
CA GLU A 218 13.54 20.36 6.89
C GLU A 218 12.47 20.59 5.84
N ALA A 219 11.61 19.60 5.61
CA ALA A 219 10.59 19.70 4.58
C ALA A 219 9.67 20.85 4.98
N GLU A 220 9.90 22.02 4.38
CA GLU A 220 9.10 23.21 4.61
C GLU A 220 7.70 22.97 4.05
N TRP A 221 6.67 23.43 4.75
CA TRP A 221 5.29 23.34 4.27
C TRP A 221 5.12 24.16 2.99
N GLN A 222 4.86 23.50 1.87
CA GLN A 222 4.68 24.12 0.56
C GLN A 222 3.20 24.30 0.20
N GLY A 223 2.28 23.64 0.91
CA GLY A 223 0.83 23.76 0.68
C GLY A 223 0.47 23.45 -0.77
N GLU A 224 -0.11 24.41 -1.50
CA GLU A 224 -0.45 24.28 -2.92
C GLU A 224 0.77 24.10 -3.85
N GLY A 225 1.95 24.53 -3.41
CA GLY A 225 3.21 24.34 -4.11
C GLY A 225 3.79 22.92 -3.94
N SER A 226 3.25 22.12 -3.01
CA SER A 226 3.80 20.81 -2.69
C SER A 226 3.62 19.79 -3.82
N PRO A 227 4.55 18.83 -3.97
CA PRO A 227 4.40 17.74 -4.94
C PRO A 227 3.16 16.88 -4.66
N VAL A 228 2.74 16.74 -3.38
CA VAL A 228 1.54 16.02 -2.98
C VAL A 228 0.29 16.66 -3.58
N PHE A 229 0.18 17.98 -3.48
CA PHE A 229 -0.98 18.71 -3.99
C PHE A 229 -1.08 18.63 -5.51
N GLN A 230 0.05 18.76 -6.22
CA GLN A 230 0.07 18.62 -7.68
C GLN A 230 -0.31 17.19 -8.11
N TRP A 231 0.21 16.18 -7.41
CA TRP A 231 -0.14 14.79 -7.67
C TRP A 231 -1.63 14.51 -7.41
N LEU A 232 -2.17 14.98 -6.29
CA LEU A 232 -3.61 14.83 -5.98
C LEU A 232 -4.49 15.50 -7.03
N ARG A 233 -4.09 16.68 -7.52
CA ARG A 233 -4.80 17.40 -8.59
C ARG A 233 -4.84 16.59 -9.88
N GLU A 234 -3.69 16.04 -10.30
CA GLU A 234 -3.62 15.16 -11.46
C GLU A 234 -4.52 13.92 -11.28
N LYS A 235 -4.46 13.26 -10.12
CA LYS A 235 -5.27 12.07 -9.86
C LYS A 235 -6.77 12.40 -9.77
N ALA A 236 -7.14 13.55 -9.19
CA ALA A 236 -8.53 14.00 -9.13
C ALA A 236 -9.10 14.17 -10.54
N GLN A 237 -8.32 14.78 -11.46
CA GLN A 237 -8.70 14.91 -12.86
C GLN A 237 -8.91 13.54 -13.51
N LEU A 238 -7.94 12.63 -13.41
CA LEU A 238 -8.04 11.27 -13.97
C LEU A 238 -9.22 10.46 -13.40
N ALA A 239 -9.53 10.63 -12.11
CA ALA A 239 -10.66 9.98 -11.46
C ALA A 239 -12.01 10.57 -11.91
N SER A 240 -12.04 11.85 -12.29
CA SER A 240 -13.25 12.55 -12.73
C SER A 240 -13.60 12.30 -14.20
N GLU A 241 -12.61 11.90 -15.02
CA GLU A 241 -12.82 11.63 -16.43
C GLU A 241 -13.85 10.52 -16.64
N LEU A 242 -14.82 10.77 -17.52
CA LEU A 242 -15.86 9.80 -17.82
C LEU A 242 -15.23 8.56 -18.47
N PRO A 243 -15.63 7.35 -18.04
CA PRO A 243 -15.12 6.15 -18.65
C PRO A 243 -15.58 6.11 -20.11
N PRO A 244 -14.76 5.56 -21.03
CA PRO A 244 -15.23 5.30 -22.37
C PRO A 244 -16.47 4.41 -22.28
N LEU A 245 -17.51 4.71 -23.08
CA LEU A 245 -18.70 3.86 -23.15
C LEU A 245 -18.22 2.45 -23.50
N PRO A 246 -18.48 1.44 -22.66
CA PRO A 246 -18.00 0.10 -22.94
C PRO A 246 -18.56 -0.32 -24.30
N ALA A 247 -17.70 -0.82 -25.18
CA ALA A 247 -18.20 -1.59 -26.30
C ALA A 247 -19.09 -2.70 -25.70
N ARG A 248 -20.27 -2.96 -26.28
CA ARG A 248 -21.08 -4.12 -25.89
C ARG A 248 -20.28 -5.38 -26.22
N VAL A 249 -19.40 -5.81 -25.32
CA VAL A 249 -18.71 -7.09 -25.43
C VAL A 249 -19.63 -8.12 -24.80
N ARG A 250 -20.18 -9.01 -25.63
CA ARG A 250 -20.93 -10.18 -25.13
C ARG A 250 -19.93 -11.13 -24.46
N ASP A 251 -20.34 -11.75 -23.35
CA ASP A 251 -19.63 -12.83 -22.67
C ASP A 251 -18.25 -12.47 -22.09
N LEU A 252 -18.20 -11.47 -21.19
CA LEU A 252 -17.01 -11.17 -20.36
C LEU A 252 -16.78 -12.19 -19.23
N ALA A 253 -17.82 -12.93 -18.84
CA ALA A 253 -17.75 -13.95 -17.80
C ALA A 253 -17.19 -15.27 -18.35
N CYS A 254 -16.23 -15.88 -17.65
CA CYS A 254 -15.97 -17.30 -17.83
C CYS A 254 -17.12 -18.07 -17.13
N GLN A 255 -17.82 -18.94 -17.86
CA GLN A 255 -19.06 -19.57 -17.39
C GLN A 255 -18.93 -20.19 -15.98
N HIS A 256 -19.93 -19.90 -15.13
CA HIS A 256 -19.96 -20.00 -13.66
C HIS A 256 -19.98 -21.42 -13.02
N HIS A 257 -19.19 -22.38 -13.49
CA HIS A 257 -19.02 -23.64 -12.74
C HIS A 257 -17.58 -23.79 -12.25
N ILE A 258 -17.31 -23.21 -11.07
CA ILE A 258 -16.06 -23.30 -10.31
C ILE A 258 -15.86 -24.79 -9.90
N PRO A 259 -14.67 -25.37 -10.12
CA PRO A 259 -13.63 -25.32 -9.10
C PRO A 259 -12.51 -24.35 -9.46
N LEU A 260 -11.85 -23.79 -8.44
CA LEU A 260 -10.56 -23.10 -8.52
C LEU A 260 -9.41 -24.06 -8.95
N ALA A 261 -9.66 -24.88 -9.97
CA ALA A 261 -8.74 -25.83 -10.56
C ALA A 261 -9.19 -26.12 -12.01
N GLY A 262 -8.61 -25.42 -12.99
CA GLY A 262 -8.79 -25.73 -14.40
C GLY A 262 -8.09 -24.73 -15.33
N PRO A 263 -7.34 -25.17 -16.36
CA PRO A 263 -6.52 -24.30 -17.19
C PRO A 263 -7.40 -23.48 -18.14
N TRP A 264 -7.54 -22.20 -17.81
CA TRP A 264 -7.77 -21.01 -18.64
C TRP A 264 -8.89 -21.09 -19.69
N CYS A 265 -9.79 -20.10 -19.65
CA CYS A 265 -10.94 -19.95 -20.53
C CYS A 265 -10.56 -20.16 -22.02
N ASN A 266 -10.70 -21.40 -22.51
CA ASN A 266 -10.11 -21.84 -23.77
C ASN A 266 -10.85 -21.28 -24.99
N GLY A 267 -10.07 -20.84 -25.98
CA GLY A 267 -10.52 -20.32 -27.28
C GLY A 267 -10.26 -18.82 -27.40
N ASP A 268 -9.18 -18.44 -28.10
CA ASP A 268 -8.75 -17.07 -28.37
C ASP A 268 -8.85 -16.13 -27.14
N ALA A 269 -8.11 -16.47 -26.08
CA ALA A 269 -8.14 -15.79 -24.78
C ALA A 269 -7.62 -14.33 -24.83
N GLN A 270 -6.79 -13.98 -25.82
CA GLN A 270 -6.24 -12.62 -25.98
C GLN A 270 -7.35 -11.56 -26.16
N PRO A 271 -8.31 -11.72 -27.10
CA PRO A 271 -9.48 -10.85 -27.20
C PRO A 271 -10.27 -10.67 -25.89
N LYS A 272 -10.46 -11.74 -25.13
CA LYS A 272 -11.25 -11.71 -23.87
C LYS A 272 -10.51 -11.03 -22.73
N ASP A 273 -9.23 -11.35 -22.53
CA ASP A 273 -8.38 -10.71 -21.52
C ASP A 273 -8.28 -9.21 -21.77
N LYS A 274 -8.10 -8.81 -23.03
CA LYS A 274 -8.09 -7.40 -23.43
C LYS A 274 -9.43 -6.73 -23.16
N ALA A 275 -10.54 -7.38 -23.51
CA ALA A 275 -11.87 -6.85 -23.25
C ALA A 275 -12.16 -6.68 -21.76
N GLN A 276 -11.76 -7.64 -20.91
CA GLN A 276 -11.92 -7.53 -19.46
C GLN A 276 -11.06 -6.40 -18.90
N MET A 277 -9.79 -6.29 -19.31
CA MET A 277 -8.93 -5.19 -18.85
C MET A 277 -9.46 -3.81 -19.26
N GLU A 278 -9.98 -3.66 -20.48
CA GLU A 278 -10.66 -2.43 -20.90
C GLU A 278 -11.96 -2.19 -20.11
N HIS A 279 -12.76 -3.25 -19.87
CA HIS A 279 -13.99 -3.16 -19.08
C HIS A 279 -13.71 -2.72 -17.65
N ALA A 280 -12.57 -3.12 -17.06
CA ALA A 280 -12.16 -2.70 -15.72
C ALA A 280 -11.97 -1.18 -15.59
N LYS A 281 -11.60 -0.47 -16.68
CA LYS A 281 -11.42 0.99 -16.67
C LYS A 281 -12.71 1.75 -16.33
N GLN A 282 -13.88 1.13 -16.52
CA GLN A 282 -15.16 1.79 -16.23
C GLN A 282 -15.39 2.01 -14.73
N PHE A 283 -14.72 1.23 -13.88
CA PHE A 283 -14.93 1.29 -12.44
C PHE A 283 -14.15 2.43 -11.80
N ALA A 284 -14.68 2.91 -10.69
CA ALA A 284 -14.07 3.93 -9.84
C ALA A 284 -12.98 3.28 -8.98
N ILE A 285 -11.79 3.12 -9.57
CA ILE A 285 -10.63 2.48 -8.93
C ILE A 285 -9.67 3.55 -8.40
N PHE A 286 -9.11 3.28 -7.22
CA PHE A 286 -8.06 4.08 -6.63
C PHE A 286 -6.80 3.22 -6.37
N PRO A 287 -5.58 3.70 -6.72
CA PRO A 287 -5.33 4.91 -7.51
C PRO A 287 -5.85 4.75 -8.96
N PRO A 288 -6.14 5.85 -9.67
CA PRO A 288 -6.61 5.78 -11.05
C PRO A 288 -5.65 4.97 -11.93
N LEU A 289 -6.20 4.03 -12.69
CA LEU A 289 -5.43 3.16 -13.57
C LEU A 289 -4.66 3.95 -14.65
N PRO A 290 -3.50 3.45 -15.12
CA PRO A 290 -2.81 4.00 -16.28
C PRO A 290 -3.71 4.03 -17.53
N VAL A 291 -3.43 4.95 -18.44
CA VAL A 291 -4.21 5.13 -19.68
C VAL A 291 -4.14 3.87 -20.56
N ASP A 292 -2.94 3.35 -20.78
CA ASP A 292 -2.72 2.11 -21.53
C ASP A 292 -2.41 0.95 -20.57
N LEU A 293 -3.33 -0.02 -20.50
CA LEU A 293 -3.19 -1.23 -19.69
C LEU A 293 -2.48 -2.36 -20.45
N PHE A 294 -2.15 -2.15 -21.72
CA PHE A 294 -1.41 -3.09 -22.55
C PHE A 294 0.06 -2.71 -22.71
N ASP A 295 0.46 -1.54 -22.20
CA ASP A 295 1.85 -1.19 -22.02
C ASP A 295 2.36 -1.71 -20.67
N ASP A 296 3.14 -2.77 -20.73
CA ASP A 296 3.76 -3.38 -19.55
C ASP A 296 4.70 -2.41 -18.82
N LYS A 297 5.28 -1.42 -19.51
CA LYS A 297 6.11 -0.38 -18.88
C LYS A 297 5.26 0.59 -18.07
N ALA A 298 4.08 0.96 -18.58
CA ALA A 298 3.13 1.78 -17.84
C ALA A 298 2.62 1.04 -16.58
N LEU A 299 2.30 -0.25 -16.70
CA LEU A 299 1.92 -1.08 -15.56
C LEU A 299 3.07 -1.29 -14.56
N ALA A 300 4.30 -1.46 -15.04
CA ALA A 300 5.48 -1.58 -14.18
C ALA A 300 5.74 -0.29 -13.41
N THR A 301 5.60 0.88 -14.07
CA THR A 301 5.69 2.19 -13.42
C THR A 301 4.61 2.34 -12.36
N PHE A 302 3.38 1.94 -12.68
CA PHE A 302 2.26 1.93 -11.73
C PHE A 302 2.53 1.02 -10.53
N ALA A 303 3.03 -0.20 -10.74
CA ALA A 303 3.36 -1.15 -9.69
C ALA A 303 4.50 -0.63 -8.77
N LYS A 304 5.48 0.08 -9.33
CA LYS A 304 6.54 0.72 -8.53
C LYS A 304 6.02 1.91 -7.72
N ALA A 305 5.18 2.75 -8.33
CA ALA A 305 4.65 3.96 -7.69
C ALA A 305 3.59 3.68 -6.62
N HIS A 306 2.87 2.55 -6.72
CA HIS A 306 1.74 2.24 -5.84
C HIS A 306 1.90 0.94 -5.05
N GLY A 307 2.90 0.12 -5.36
CA GLY A 307 3.24 -1.08 -4.59
C GLY A 307 3.74 -0.74 -3.18
N THR A 308 3.59 -1.69 -2.28
CA THR A 308 4.07 -1.55 -0.90
C THR A 308 4.46 -2.91 -0.29
N SER A 309 5.07 -2.90 0.89
CA SER A 309 5.25 -4.12 1.68
C SER A 309 3.91 -4.55 2.24
N ILE A 310 3.68 -5.87 2.30
CA ILE A 310 2.56 -6.47 3.01
C ILE A 310 2.94 -6.88 4.44
N TRP A 311 3.99 -6.27 5.01
CA TRP A 311 4.46 -6.48 6.39
C TRP A 311 5.01 -7.89 6.68
N HIS A 312 5.47 -8.61 5.63
CA HIS A 312 6.08 -9.93 5.74
C HIS A 312 7.61 -9.86 5.84
N TRP A 313 8.15 -8.95 6.67
CA TRP A 313 9.59 -8.76 6.80
C TRP A 313 10.24 -9.93 7.53
N THR A 314 11.37 -10.41 7.01
CA THR A 314 12.03 -11.63 7.49
C THR A 314 13.51 -11.63 7.15
N GLY A 315 14.29 -12.48 7.84
CA GLY A 315 15.63 -12.86 7.37
C GLY A 315 16.77 -11.89 7.69
N SER A 316 16.60 -10.95 8.62
CA SER A 316 17.67 -10.04 9.06
C SER A 316 18.69 -10.69 10.00
N ALA A 317 18.36 -11.81 10.64
CA ALA A 317 19.27 -12.62 11.47
C ALA A 317 19.10 -14.12 11.18
N PRO A 318 19.34 -14.56 9.93
CA PRO A 318 18.85 -15.84 9.44
C PRO A 318 19.55 -17.03 10.10
N MET A 319 18.77 -18.08 10.36
CA MET A 319 19.23 -19.36 10.86
C MET A 319 20.23 -19.99 9.89
N GLY A 320 21.29 -20.60 10.44
CA GLY A 320 22.41 -21.13 9.67
C GLY A 320 23.49 -20.10 9.39
N THR A 321 23.19 -18.80 9.48
CA THR A 321 24.19 -17.70 9.33
C THR A 321 24.44 -17.01 10.67
N VAL A 322 23.41 -16.39 11.26
CA VAL A 322 23.52 -15.59 12.50
C VAL A 322 23.14 -16.40 13.74
N VAL A 323 22.04 -17.15 13.65
CA VAL A 323 21.62 -18.07 14.71
C VAL A 323 21.79 -19.53 14.28
N ASP A 324 21.93 -20.43 15.25
CA ASP A 324 21.90 -21.87 15.01
C ASP A 324 20.46 -22.45 14.95
N SER A 325 20.34 -23.76 14.76
CA SER A 325 19.04 -24.45 14.70
C SER A 325 18.26 -24.46 16.01
N GLN A 326 18.87 -23.99 17.10
CA GLN A 326 18.25 -23.83 18.41
C GLN A 326 18.02 -22.35 18.75
N PHE A 327 18.04 -21.46 17.75
CA PHE A 327 17.84 -20.02 17.89
C PHE A 327 18.92 -19.30 18.70
N ARG A 328 20.08 -19.93 18.95
CA ARG A 328 21.18 -19.32 19.72
C ARG A 328 22.03 -18.46 18.79
N VAL A 329 22.40 -17.26 19.26
CA VAL A 329 23.29 -16.39 18.51
C VAL A 329 24.68 -17.00 18.49
N LYS A 330 25.25 -17.16 17.29
CA LYS A 330 26.56 -17.80 17.16
C LYS A 330 27.65 -16.94 17.79
N GLY A 331 28.48 -17.56 18.63
CA GLY A 331 29.60 -16.91 19.30
C GLY A 331 29.21 -16.05 20.52
N ILE A 332 27.94 -16.05 20.92
CA ILE A 332 27.46 -15.35 22.12
C ILE A 332 26.66 -16.32 22.99
N ASP A 333 27.16 -16.58 24.20
CA ASP A 333 26.47 -17.43 25.15
C ASP A 333 25.28 -16.72 25.79
N GLY A 334 24.22 -17.48 26.08
CA GLY A 334 23.03 -16.98 26.77
C GLY A 334 22.15 -16.01 25.97
N LEU A 335 22.39 -15.84 24.66
CA LEU A 335 21.59 -14.98 23.79
C LEU A 335 20.87 -15.78 22.70
N ASN A 336 19.57 -15.55 22.56
CA ASN A 336 18.71 -16.15 21.55
C ASN A 336 17.93 -15.08 20.79
N ILE A 337 17.59 -15.36 19.53
CA ILE A 337 16.67 -14.55 18.72
C ILE A 337 15.56 -15.46 18.24
N CYS A 338 14.30 -15.10 18.51
CA CYS A 338 13.14 -15.88 18.07
C CYS A 338 12.02 -14.95 17.59
N ASP A 339 12.17 -14.45 16.38
CA ASP A 339 11.16 -13.70 15.65
C ASP A 339 11.34 -13.93 14.14
N ALA A 340 10.68 -13.13 13.30
CA ALA A 340 10.73 -13.25 11.85
C ALA A 340 12.16 -13.14 11.26
N SER A 341 13.09 -12.50 11.95
CA SER A 341 14.46 -12.30 11.47
C SER A 341 15.20 -13.61 11.21
N VAL A 342 14.81 -14.71 11.87
CA VAL A 342 15.52 -16.00 11.82
C VAL A 342 15.18 -16.85 10.60
N PHE A 343 14.09 -16.58 9.89
CA PHE A 343 13.74 -17.38 8.73
C PHE A 343 14.62 -16.98 7.53
N PRO A 344 15.39 -17.92 6.94
CA PRO A 344 16.29 -17.63 5.83
C PRO A 344 15.54 -17.37 4.51
N GLN A 345 14.27 -17.77 4.43
CA GLN A 345 13.38 -17.53 3.30
C GLN A 345 12.00 -17.12 3.80
N MET A 346 11.37 -16.21 3.07
CA MET A 346 10.02 -15.76 3.36
C MET A 346 8.99 -16.87 3.10
N SER A 347 7.96 -16.93 3.93
CA SER A 347 6.79 -17.77 3.66
C SER A 347 6.08 -17.30 2.39
N ARG A 348 5.47 -18.24 1.68
CA ARG A 348 4.63 -17.94 0.52
C ARG A 348 3.21 -17.53 0.91
N MET A 349 2.89 -17.55 2.20
CA MET A 349 1.56 -17.28 2.74
C MET A 349 1.62 -16.11 3.74
N ASN A 350 0.46 -15.70 4.24
CA ASN A 350 0.38 -14.75 5.35
C ASN A 350 1.11 -15.31 6.58
N VAL A 351 2.09 -14.54 7.06
CA VAL A 351 3.16 -15.00 7.95
C VAL A 351 2.75 -15.12 9.42
N GLN A 352 1.56 -14.64 9.79
CA GLN A 352 1.14 -14.56 11.19
C GLN A 352 1.19 -15.94 11.88
N ALA A 353 0.65 -16.97 11.22
CA ALA A 353 0.66 -18.32 11.76
C ALA A 353 2.09 -18.86 11.91
N ASP A 354 2.94 -18.64 10.91
CA ASP A 354 4.33 -19.11 10.90
C ASP A 354 5.13 -18.50 12.05
N TYR A 355 4.98 -17.20 12.29
CA TYR A 355 5.68 -16.50 13.36
C TYR A 355 5.19 -16.93 14.75
N MET A 356 3.88 -17.09 14.95
CA MET A 356 3.33 -17.59 16.21
C MET A 356 3.78 -19.03 16.51
N MET A 357 3.83 -19.89 15.48
CA MET A 357 4.30 -21.27 15.64
C MET A 357 5.79 -21.33 15.98
N ALA A 358 6.64 -20.52 15.33
CA ALA A 358 8.06 -20.46 15.66
C ALA A 358 8.30 -19.98 17.09
N GLY A 359 7.59 -18.93 17.54
CA GLY A 359 7.65 -18.47 18.92
C GLY A 359 7.27 -19.56 19.93
N ARG A 360 6.17 -20.28 19.67
CA ARG A 360 5.76 -21.42 20.51
C ARG A 360 6.81 -22.53 20.53
N TYR A 361 7.35 -22.89 19.37
CA TYR A 361 8.35 -23.95 19.25
C TYR A 361 9.63 -23.61 20.01
N ALA A 362 10.14 -22.39 19.88
CA ALA A 362 11.31 -21.94 20.61
C ALA A 362 11.10 -21.97 22.13
N ALA A 363 9.93 -21.50 22.61
CA ALA A 363 9.59 -21.55 24.03
C ALA A 363 9.56 -22.99 24.57
N MET A 364 8.99 -23.93 23.82
CA MET A 364 8.98 -25.36 24.19
C MET A 364 10.40 -25.94 24.28
N MET A 365 11.29 -25.59 23.34
CA MET A 365 12.69 -26.02 23.39
C MET A 365 13.44 -25.45 24.60
N ARG A 366 13.21 -24.17 24.95
CA ARG A 366 13.84 -23.56 26.14
C ARG A 366 13.38 -24.26 27.42
N GLN A 367 12.11 -24.65 27.51
CA GLN A 367 11.59 -25.36 28.67
C GLN A 367 12.24 -26.73 28.86
N GLN A 368 12.49 -27.47 27.78
CA GLN A 368 13.17 -28.77 27.82
C GLN A 368 14.62 -28.62 28.30
N GLU A 369 15.37 -27.66 27.74
CA GLU A 369 16.76 -27.41 28.16
C GLU A 369 16.87 -26.99 29.63
N GLY A 370 15.94 -26.18 30.13
CA GLY A 370 15.89 -25.79 31.54
C GLY A 370 15.52 -26.95 32.47
N GLY A 371 14.63 -27.85 32.03
CA GLY A 371 14.25 -29.05 32.78
C GLY A 371 15.37 -30.09 32.86
N ASP A 372 16.13 -30.27 31.79
CA ASP A 372 17.30 -31.16 31.75
C ASP A 372 18.45 -30.63 32.62
N ALA A 373 18.54 -29.31 32.83
CA ALA A 373 19.54 -28.69 33.70
C ALA A 373 19.23 -28.82 35.21
N GLU A 374 17.96 -28.97 35.59
CA GLU A 374 17.55 -29.17 37.00
C GLU A 374 17.65 -30.63 37.46
N HIS A 375 17.78 -31.60 36.55
CA HIS A 375 17.99 -33.02 36.85
C HIS A 375 19.19 -33.61 36.08
N PRO A 376 20.43 -33.24 36.47
CA PRO A 376 21.60 -33.98 36.05
C PRO A 376 21.65 -35.30 36.85
N ASP A 377 21.43 -36.43 36.17
CA ASP A 377 21.64 -37.78 36.73
C ASP A 377 23.05 -37.97 37.32
#